data_AF-A0A6J4TT71-F1
#
_entry.id   AF-A0A6J4TT71-F1
#
_cell.length_a   1.000
_cell.length_b   1.000
_cell.length_c   1.000
_cell.angle_alpha   90.00
_cell.angle_beta   90.00
_cell.angle_gamma   90.00
#
_symmetry.space_group_name_H-M   'P 1'
#
loop_
_entity.id
_entity.type
_entity.pdbx_description
1 polymer ?
#
loop_
_entity_poly.entity_id
_entity_poly.type
_entity_poly.pdbx_seq_one_letter_code
_entity_poly.pdbx_strand_id
1 'polypeptide(L)' 'MSTATTQKWICESCGFIYDPADGDPDGGIPAGTA' A
#
# COMPACT_ATOMS: atom_id res chain seq x y z
N MET A 1 -13.76 -0.85 -18.33
CA MET A 1 -12.54 -0.15 -17.91
C MET A 1 -12.19 -0.67 -16.53
N SER A 2 -11.29 -1.63 -16.43
CA SER A 2 -10.93 -2.27 -15.15
C SER A 2 -9.90 -1.41 -14.45
N THR A 3 -10.35 -0.48 -13.62
CA THR A 3 -9.49 0.20 -12.65
C THR A 3 -9.02 -0.85 -11.65
N ALA A 4 -7.76 -1.26 -11.74
CA ALA A 4 -7.11 -2.01 -10.67
C ALA A 4 -7.00 -1.07 -9.46
N THR A 5 -8.03 -1.05 -8.62
CA THR A 5 -8.06 -0.26 -7.40
C THR A 5 -7.23 -0.98 -6.36
N THR A 6 -5.91 -0.81 -6.42
CA THR A 6 -5.05 -1.21 -5.30
C THR A 6 -5.46 -0.35 -4.11
N GLN A 7 -6.05 -0.96 -3.09
CA GLN A 7 -6.54 -0.28 -1.91
C GLN A 7 -5.34 0.27 -1.14
N LYS A 8 -5.14 1.60 -1.17
CA LYS A 8 -4.14 2.26 -0.32
C LYS A 8 -4.66 2.32 1.11
N TRP A 9 -3.76 2.16 2.06
CA TRP A 9 -4.09 2.20 3.49
C TRP A 9 -3.53 3.47 4.09
N ILE A 10 -4.35 4.22 4.81
CA ILE A 10 -3.90 5.39 5.56
C ILE A 10 -3.91 5.08 7.05
N CYS A 11 -2.80 5.38 7.71
CA CYS A 11 -2.71 5.35 9.16
C CYS A 11 -3.41 6.62 9.69
N GLU A 12 -4.59 6.47 10.27
CA GLU A 12 -5.39 7.63 10.75
C GLU A 12 -4.71 8.41 11.89
N SER A 13 -3.79 7.78 12.62
CA SER A 13 -3.10 8.39 13.75
C SER A 13 -1.92 9.30 13.34
N CYS A 14 -1.21 8.97 12.26
CA CYS A 14 -0.03 9.72 11.82
C CYS A 14 -0.12 10.25 10.38
N GLY A 15 -1.12 9.82 9.60
CA GLY A 15 -1.33 10.20 8.21
C GLY A 15 -0.44 9.45 7.21
N PHE A 16 0.31 8.43 7.64
CA PHE A 16 1.14 7.63 6.74
C PHE A 16 0.28 6.88 5.72
N ILE A 17 0.65 6.91 4.44
CA ILE A 17 -0.06 6.23 3.36
C ILE A 17 0.80 5.05 2.90
N TYR A 18 0.30 3.84 3.12
CA TYR A 18 0.86 2.61 2.57
C TYR A 18 0.22 2.31 1.21
N ASP A 19 1.06 2.18 0.18
CA ASP A 19 0.67 1.72 -1.15
C ASP A 19 1.12 0.27 -1.34
N PRO A 20 0.20 -0.70 -1.36
CA PRO A 20 0.53 -2.10 -1.64
C PRO A 20 1.29 -2.30 -2.95
N ALA A 21 1.10 -1.42 -3.94
CA ALA A 21 1.80 -1.53 -5.22
C ALA A 21 3.30 -1.25 -5.08
N ASP A 22 3.70 -0.42 -4.12
CA ASP A 22 5.10 -0.12 -3.82
C ASP A 22 5.69 -1.16 -2.85
N GLY A 23 4.85 -1.78 -2.02
CA GLY A 23 5.29 -2.68 -0.94
C GLY A 23 6.03 -1.91 0.16
N ASP A 24 6.80 -2.62 0.96
CA ASP A 24 7.68 -2.05 1.99
C ASP A 24 9.00 -2.85 2.03
N PRO A 25 10.03 -2.43 1.26
CA PRO A 25 11.33 -3.10 1.23
C PRO A 25 12.05 -3.09 2.58
N ASP A 26 11.82 -2.06 3.39
CA ASP A 26 12.45 -1.92 4.71
C ASP A 26 11.80 -2.86 5.74
N GLY A 27 10.49 -3.08 5.62
CA GLY A 27 9.71 -4.06 6.39
C GLY A 27 9.71 -5.48 5.81
N GLY A 28 10.27 -5.69 4.62
CA GLY A 28 10.26 -6.98 3.92
C GLY A 28 8.93 -7.37 3.27
N ILE A 29 8.05 -6.41 3.00
CA ILE A 29 6.78 -6.62 2.31
C ILE A 29 6.97 -6.43 0.81
N PRO A 30 6.76 -7.46 -0.02
CA PRO A 30 6.88 -7.32 -1.47
C PRO A 30 5.73 -6.47 -2.05
N ALA A 31 6.02 -5.79 -3.16
CA ALA A 31 5.02 -5.09 -3.97
C ALA A 31 3.89 -6.03 -4.42
N GLY A 32 2.66 -5.50 -4.46
CA GLY A 32 1.43 -6.23 -4.78
C GLY A 32 0.75 -6.91 -3.59
N THR A 33 1.18 -6.65 -2.35
CA THR A 33 0.61 -7.29 -1.15
C THR A 33 -0.57 -6.48 -0.59
N ALA A 34 -1.80 -6.88 -0.95
CA ALA A 34 -3.06 -6.27 -0.51
C ALA A 34 -3.95 -7.26 0.26
#